data_AF-A0A536XFH5-F1
#
_entry.id   AF-A0A536XFH5-F1
#
_cell.length_a   1.000
_cell.length_b   1.000
_cell.length_c   1.000
_cell.angle_alpha   90.00
_cell.angle_beta   90.00
_cell.angle_gamma   90.00
#
_symmetry.space_group_name_H-M   'P 1'
#
loop_
_entity.id
_entity.type
_entity.pdbx_description
1 polymer ?
#
loop_
_entity_poly.entity_id
_entity_poly.type
_entity_poly.pdbx_seq_one_letter_code
_entity_poly.pdbx_strand_id
1 'polypeptide(L)'
;MPRLQLSLACWDYDRTRALADGSVRPEGIDLIYHELLVEETFFRMLRNHEFDAAEMSLSSYCVSLMRDDPVFIAIPVFPSRFFRHS
;
A
#
# COMPACT_ATOMS: atom_id res chain seq x y z
N MET A 1 -10.32 17.14 -16.54
CA MET A 1 -9.51 15.93 -16.79
C MET A 1 -10.25 14.73 -16.22
N PRO A 2 -10.23 13.54 -16.85
CA PRO A 2 -10.79 12.33 -16.23
C PRO A 2 -10.01 12.01 -14.95
N ARG A 3 -10.69 11.46 -13.94
CA ARG A 3 -10.02 10.99 -12.71
C ARG A 3 -9.17 9.76 -13.02
N LEU A 4 -7.98 9.66 -12.40
CA LEU A 4 -7.10 8.51 -12.51
C LEU A 4 -7.65 7.36 -11.68
N GLN A 5 -7.96 6.22 -12.29
CA GLN A 5 -8.22 4.98 -11.55
C GLN A 5 -6.92 4.50 -10.91
N LEU A 6 -6.92 4.29 -9.60
CA LEU A 6 -5.74 3.82 -8.86
C LEU A 6 -6.15 2.81 -7.81
N SER A 7 -5.52 1.64 -7.81
CA SER A 7 -5.71 0.60 -6.81
C SER A 7 -4.73 0.75 -5.64
N LEU A 8 -5.25 0.67 -4.41
CA LEU A 8 -4.46 0.68 -3.18
C LEU A 8 -4.80 -0.52 -2.32
N ALA A 9 -3.84 -1.41 -2.06
CA ALA A 9 -3.98 -2.48 -1.08
C ALA A 9 -3.33 -2.12 0.26
N CYS A 10 -4.12 -2.05 1.33
CA CYS A 10 -3.64 -1.68 2.65
C CYS A 10 -4.63 -2.18 3.71
N TRP A 11 -4.15 -2.46 4.92
CA TRP A 11 -5.03 -2.89 6.01
C TRP A 11 -5.96 -1.76 6.51
N ASP A 12 -6.99 -2.12 7.27
CA ASP A 12 -7.83 -1.15 8.00
C ASP A 12 -7.07 -0.59 9.22
N TYR A 13 -6.31 0.48 9.00
CA TYR A 13 -5.73 1.28 10.07
C TYR A 13 -6.56 2.54 10.31
N ASP A 14 -6.57 3.01 11.54
CA ASP A 14 -7.06 4.33 11.93
C ASP A 14 -6.61 5.46 10.98
N ARG A 15 -5.36 5.37 10.49
CA ARG A 15 -4.73 6.34 9.58
C ARG A 15 -5.17 6.23 8.12
N THR A 16 -5.64 5.07 7.65
CA THR A 16 -6.00 4.83 6.25
C THR A 16 -7.50 4.62 6.06
N ARG A 17 -8.26 4.39 7.13
CA ARG A 17 -9.71 4.14 7.09
C ARG A 17 -10.51 5.22 6.37
N ALA A 18 -10.13 6.48 6.51
CA ALA A 18 -10.80 7.59 5.83
C ALA A 18 -10.68 7.52 4.29
N LEU A 19 -9.63 6.87 3.77
CA LEU A 19 -9.50 6.57 2.34
C LEU A 19 -10.36 5.37 1.95
N ALA A 20 -10.42 4.34 2.81
CA ALA A 20 -11.20 3.13 2.58
C ALA A 20 -12.72 3.39 2.58
N ASP A 21 -13.23 4.18 3.53
CA ASP A 21 -14.64 4.55 3.61
C ASP A 21 -15.05 5.72 2.70
N GLY A 22 -14.06 6.36 2.07
CA GLY A 22 -14.25 7.46 1.13
C GLY A 22 -14.70 8.78 1.76
N SER A 23 -14.56 8.93 3.09
CA SER A 23 -14.74 10.21 3.79
C SER A 23 -13.66 11.23 3.43
N VAL A 24 -12.46 10.75 3.10
CA VAL A 24 -11.39 11.52 2.46
C VAL A 24 -11.16 10.96 1.06
N ARG A 25 -11.24 11.83 0.05
CA ARG A 25 -11.04 11.47 -1.35
C ARG A 25 -9.87 12.26 -1.92
N PRO A 26 -8.84 11.59 -2.48
CA PRO A 26 -7.75 12.30 -3.12
C PRO A 26 -8.25 13.06 -4.34
N GLU A 27 -7.75 14.29 -4.53
CA GLU A 27 -8.11 15.10 -5.68
C GLU A 27 -7.63 14.44 -6.98
N GLY A 28 -8.51 14.34 -7.97
CA GLY A 28 -8.16 13.80 -9.29
C GLY A 28 -8.01 12.27 -9.36
N ILE A 29 -8.23 11.53 -8.28
CA ILE A 29 -8.11 10.06 -8.23
C ILE A 29 -9.48 9.44 -7.98
N ASP A 30 -9.78 8.36 -8.70
CA ASP A 30 -10.82 7.40 -8.38
C ASP A 30 -10.12 6.21 -7.70
N LEU A 31 -10.11 6.23 -6.37
CA LEU A 31 -9.33 5.29 -5.57
C LEU A 31 -10.13 4.00 -5.35
N ILE A 32 -9.58 2.87 -5.79
CA ILE A 32 -10.08 1.53 -5.48
C ILE A 32 -9.27 1.00 -4.28
N TYR A 33 -9.87 1.05 -3.09
CA TYR A 33 -9.23 0.56 -1.88
C TYR A 33 -9.50 -0.94 -1.68
N HIS A 34 -8.45 -1.74 -1.56
CA HIS A 34 -8.49 -3.15 -1.22
C HIS A 34 -8.05 -3.35 0.23
N GLU A 35 -9.02 -3.55 1.12
CA GLU A 35 -8.75 -3.91 2.50
C GLU A 35 -8.34 -5.39 2.57
N LEU A 36 -7.05 -5.65 2.79
CA LEU A 36 -6.46 -6.99 2.77
C LEU A 36 -5.46 -7.13 3.91
N LEU A 37 -5.42 -8.32 4.53
CA LEU A 37 -4.41 -8.67 5.55
C LEU A 37 -3.01 -8.36 5.03
N VAL A 38 -2.13 -7.91 5.91
CA VAL A 38 -0.79 -7.43 5.52
C VAL A 38 0.02 -8.53 4.83
N GLU A 39 -0.09 -9.78 5.29
CA GLU A 39 0.60 -10.92 4.67
C GLU A 39 0.11 -11.16 3.24
N GLU A 40 -1.19 -11.04 3.00
CA GLU A 40 -1.79 -11.21 1.67
C GLU A 40 -1.38 -10.05 0.74
N THR A 41 -1.50 -8.81 1.23
CA THR A 41 -1.08 -7.59 0.53
C THR A 41 0.37 -7.70 0.07
N PHE A 42 1.28 -8.06 0.98
CA PHE A 42 2.72 -8.15 0.67
C PHE A 42 3.00 -9.24 -0.35
N PHE A 43 2.37 -10.42 -0.18
CA PHE A 43 2.55 -11.53 -1.11
C PHE A 43 2.10 -11.17 -2.52
N ARG A 44 0.90 -10.61 -2.67
CA ARG A 44 0.32 -10.24 -3.97
C ARG A 44 1.13 -9.13 -4.64
N MET A 45 1.55 -8.12 -3.89
CA MET A 45 2.38 -7.04 -4.43
C MET A 45 3.76 -7.53 -4.85
N LEU A 46 4.50 -8.21 -3.97
CA LEU A 46 5.88 -8.65 -4.25
C LEU A 46 5.96 -9.70 -5.35
N ARG A 47 4.94 -10.55 -5.49
CA ARG A 47 4.95 -11.66 -6.45
C ARG A 47 4.39 -11.26 -7.82
N ASN A 48 3.30 -10.50 -7.83
CA ASN A 48 2.49 -10.28 -9.03
C ASN A 48 2.35 -8.81 -9.43
N HIS A 49 2.83 -7.86 -8.61
CA HIS A 49 2.65 -6.42 -8.82
C HIS A 49 1.17 -6.07 -9.06
N GLU A 50 0.30 -6.67 -8.26
CA GLU A 50 -1.14 -6.70 -8.54
C GLU A 50 -1.85 -5.35 -8.33
N PHE A 51 -1.22 -4.43 -7.58
CA PHE A 51 -1.80 -3.13 -7.24
C PHE A 51 -0.87 -2.00 -7.69
N ASP A 52 -1.45 -0.83 -7.99
CA ASP A 52 -0.69 0.38 -8.32
C ASP A 52 0.09 0.90 -7.11
N ALA A 53 -0.51 0.79 -5.92
CA ALA A 53 0.11 1.06 -4.63
C ALA A 53 -0.29 -0.01 -3.61
N ALA A 54 0.62 -0.34 -2.70
CA ALA A 54 0.33 -1.26 -1.62
C ALA A 54 1.16 -0.94 -0.38
N GLU A 55 0.64 -1.30 0.79
CA GLU A 55 1.47 -1.45 1.97
C GLU A 55 2.53 -2.55 1.71
N MET A 56 3.73 -2.36 2.24
CA MET A 56 4.81 -3.33 2.09
C MET A 56 5.64 -3.43 3.37
N SER A 57 6.14 -4.62 3.65
CA SER A 57 7.19 -4.80 4.65
C SER A 57 8.42 -3.95 4.29
N LEU A 58 8.90 -3.16 5.25
CA LEU A 58 10.13 -2.37 5.08
C LEU A 58 11.34 -3.26 4.74
N SER A 59 11.45 -4.45 5.34
CA SER A 59 12.55 -5.36 5.04
C SER A 59 12.47 -5.88 3.61
N SER A 60 11.28 -6.24 3.13
CA SER A 60 11.06 -6.69 1.76
C SER A 60 11.34 -5.58 0.75
N TYR A 61 10.93 -4.34 1.05
CA TYR A 61 11.29 -3.18 0.24
C TYR A 61 12.81 -2.98 0.16
N CYS A 62 13.53 -3.00 1.28
CA CYS A 62 14.99 -2.89 1.29
C CYS A 62 15.66 -4.01 0.48
N VAL A 63 15.15 -5.25 0.57
CA VAL A 63 15.65 -6.36 -0.27
C VAL A 63 15.39 -6.09 -1.75
N SER A 64 14.22 -5.52 -2.11
CA SER A 64 13.90 -5.17 -3.49
C SER A 64 14.84 -4.12 -4.09
N LEU A 65 15.38 -3.21 -3.26
CA LEU A 65 16.35 -2.20 -3.69
C LEU A 65 17.71 -2.77 -4.06
N MET A 66 18.02 -4.01 -3.66
CA MET A 66 19.28 -4.68 -3.98
C MET A 66 19.26 -5.35 -5.36
N ARG A 67 18.15 -5.27 -6.11
CA ARG A 67 18.04 -5.79 -7.47
C ARG A 67 18.67 -4.80 -8.44
N ASP A 68 19.19 -5.30 -9.57
CA ASP A 68 19.79 -4.47 -10.62
C ASP A 68 18.81 -3.42 -11.17
N ASP A 69 17.51 -3.75 -11.17
CA ASP A 69 16.40 -2.85 -11.55
C ASP A 69 15.32 -2.87 -10.45
N PRO A 70 15.37 -1.94 -9.48
CA PRO A 70 14.41 -1.88 -8.39
C PRO A 70 13.07 -1.35 -8.87
N VAL A 71 12.04 -2.20 -8.78
CA VAL A 71 10.71 -1.96 -9.37
C VAL A 71 9.75 -1.15 -8.48
N PHE A 72 10.11 -0.87 -7.23
CA PHE A 72 9.24 -0.19 -6.27
C PHE A 72 9.79 1.17 -5.87
N ILE A 73 8.90 2.16 -5.77
CA ILE A 73 9.18 3.48 -5.22
C ILE A 73 8.37 3.62 -3.93
N ALA A 74 9.05 3.79 -2.80
CA ALA A 74 8.35 3.96 -1.52
C ALA A 74 7.74 5.35 -1.37
N ILE A 75 6.53 5.39 -0.83
CA ILE A 75 5.90 6.58 -0.27
C ILE A 75 6.28 6.60 1.22
N PRO A 76 6.81 7.71 1.78
CA PRO A 76 7.33 7.76 3.15
C PRO A 76 6.20 7.84 4.20
N VAL A 77 5.31 6.85 4.20
CA VAL A 77 4.18 6.70 5.11
C VAL A 77 4.31 5.36 5.81
N PHE A 78 4.21 5.37 7.15
CA PHE A 78 4.37 4.18 8.00
C PHE A 78 3.06 3.92 8.74
N PRO A 79 2.09 3.25 8.10
CA PRO A 79 0.73 3.13 8.63
C PRO A 79 0.64 2.16 9.83
N SER A 80 1.40 1.06 9.78
CA SER A 80 1.50 0.08 10.87
C SER A 80 2.31 0.62 12.05
N ARG A 81 1.66 0.78 13.22
CA ARG A 81 2.31 1.15 14.50
C ARG A 81 1.90 0.17 15.58
N PHE A 82 2.74 -0.84 15.81
CA PHE A 82 2.50 -1.90 16.81
C PHE A 82 3.72 -2.10 17.69
N PHE A 83 3.48 -2.39 18.97
CA PHE A 83 4.52 -2.85 19.89
C PHE A 83 4.71 -4.36 19.69
N ARG A 84 5.86 -4.79 19.17
CA ARG A 84 6.11 -6.19 18.75
C ARG A 84 6.65 -7.10 19.85
N HIS A 85 6.69 -6.64 21.10
CA HIS A 85 7.06 -7.43 22.28
C HIS A 85 5.83 -7.71 23.16
N SER A 86 4.78 -8.22 22.53
CA SER A 86 3.52 -8.63 23.18
C SER A 86 3.47 -10.14 23.35
#